data_AF-A0A537Z1D6-F1
#
_entry.id   AF-A0A537Z1D6-F1
#
_cell.length_a   1.000
_cell.length_b   1.000
_cell.length_c   1.000
_cell.angle_alpha   90.00
_cell.angle_beta   90.00
_cell.angle_gamma   90.00
#
_symmetry.space_group_name_H-M   'P 1'
#
loop_
_entity.id
_entity.type
_entity.pdbx_description
1 polymer ?
#
loop_
_entity_poly.entity_id
_entity_poly.type
_entity_poly.pdbx_seq_one_letter_code
_entity_poly.pdbx_strand_id
1 'polypeptide(L)'
;WTFQDFGDKLPSQVFNEHMITCFIDDAFGVASRKHLNIDRITWECDYPHSDSTWPFAPELAMKYLAGLPDEDINKITHENAMRLFLYEPFQHIPREQCTVGALRAQAAGHDISVRPGGKKKQHATLATDLARIGGGIHTGKND
;
A
#
# COMPACT_ATOMS: atom_id res chain seq x y z
N TRP A 1 -8.02 -26.01 13.75
CA TRP A 1 -8.14 -25.10 12.61
C TRP A 1 -9.44 -24.33 12.84
N THR A 2 -9.32 -23.08 13.33
CA THR A 2 -10.30 -22.10 13.87
C THR A 2 -11.57 -22.53 14.64
N PHE A 3 -12.19 -23.69 14.40
CA PHE A 3 -13.45 -24.16 15.02
C PHE A 3 -14.58 -23.12 15.01
N GLN A 4 -14.57 -22.26 13.98
CA GLN A 4 -15.50 -21.15 13.90
C GLN A 4 -16.87 -21.64 13.43
N ASP A 5 -17.88 -21.39 14.26
CA ASP A 5 -19.29 -21.53 13.89
C ASP A 5 -19.82 -20.17 13.44
N PHE A 6 -20.45 -20.12 12.26
CA PHE A 6 -21.07 -18.91 11.70
C PHE A 6 -22.62 -18.96 11.76
N GLY A 7 -23.17 -19.94 12.47
CA GLY A 7 -24.61 -20.18 12.53
C GLY A 7 -25.19 -20.44 11.14
N ASP A 8 -26.26 -19.73 10.81
CA ASP A 8 -26.98 -19.89 9.53
C ASP A 8 -26.32 -19.15 8.35
N LYS A 9 -25.13 -18.57 8.53
CA LYS A 9 -24.43 -17.81 7.49
C LYS A 9 -23.28 -18.58 6.88
N LEU A 10 -23.14 -18.44 5.57
CA LEU A 10 -21.94 -18.85 4.85
C LEU A 10 -20.75 -17.95 5.23
N PRO A 11 -19.51 -18.47 5.23
CA PRO A 11 -18.32 -17.65 5.43
C PRO A 11 -18.24 -16.43 4.49
N SER A 12 -18.70 -16.58 3.25
CA SER A 12 -18.75 -15.49 2.26
C SER A 12 -19.76 -14.39 2.63
N GLN A 13 -20.88 -14.73 3.27
CA GLN A 13 -21.84 -13.74 3.75
C GLN A 13 -21.23 -12.95 4.90
N VAL A 14 -20.63 -13.64 5.88
CA VAL A 14 -19.93 -12.98 6.99
C VAL A 14 -18.81 -12.06 6.47
N PHE A 15 -18.03 -12.53 5.49
CA PHE A 15 -17.01 -11.72 4.83
C PHE A 15 -17.61 -10.45 4.19
N ASN A 16 -18.62 -10.60 3.33
CA ASN A 16 -19.27 -9.50 2.62
C ASN A 16 -20.06 -8.54 3.53
N GLU A 17 -20.33 -8.93 4.77
CA GLU A 17 -21.02 -8.11 5.76
C GLU A 17 -20.08 -7.43 6.76
N HIS A 18 -18.87 -7.96 6.98
CA HIS A 18 -18.04 -7.52 8.10
C HIS A 18 -16.58 -7.22 7.76
N MET A 19 -16.10 -7.60 6.57
CA MET A 19 -14.72 -7.34 6.15
C MET A 19 -14.67 -6.20 5.15
N ILE A 20 -13.72 -5.28 5.34
CA ILE A 20 -13.35 -4.27 4.35
C ILE A 20 -12.06 -4.75 3.71
N THR A 21 -11.99 -4.69 2.39
CA THR A 21 -10.80 -5.06 1.63
C THR A 21 -10.16 -3.82 1.03
N CYS A 22 -8.84 -3.76 1.07
CA CYS A 22 -8.04 -2.77 0.36
C CYS A 22 -7.06 -3.47 -0.59
N PHE A 23 -6.55 -2.72 -1.57
CA PHE A 23 -5.48 -3.16 -2.45
C PHE A 23 -4.62 -1.97 -2.90
N ILE A 24 -3.35 -2.25 -3.19
CA ILE A 24 -2.38 -1.27 -3.73
C ILE A 24 -2.30 -1.37 -5.26
N ASP A 25 -1.89 -2.54 -5.77
CA ASP A 25 -1.79 -2.90 -7.20
C ASP A 25 -2.28 -4.36 -7.36
N ASP A 26 -3.53 -4.55 -7.80
CA ASP A 26 -4.13 -5.88 -7.93
C ASP A 26 -5.16 -5.96 -9.08
N ALA A 27 -4.69 -6.40 -10.25
CA ALA A 27 -5.55 -6.63 -11.41
C ALA A 27 -6.60 -7.73 -11.17
N PHE A 28 -6.21 -8.80 -10.45
CA PHE A 28 -7.07 -9.96 -10.24
C PHE A 28 -8.18 -9.66 -9.24
N GLY A 29 -7.87 -8.97 -8.16
CA GLY A 29 -8.84 -8.50 -7.17
C GLY A 29 -9.90 -7.60 -7.81
N VAL A 30 -9.48 -6.63 -8.61
CA VAL A 30 -10.41 -5.74 -9.35
C VAL A 30 -11.29 -6.53 -10.33
N ALA A 31 -10.72 -7.50 -11.06
CA ALA A 31 -11.51 -8.37 -11.96
C ALA A 31 -12.51 -9.25 -11.19
N SER A 32 -12.18 -9.62 -9.95
CA SER A 32 -12.98 -10.49 -9.08
C SER A 32 -14.06 -9.75 -8.30
N ARG A 33 -14.11 -8.40 -8.34
CA ARG A 33 -15.03 -7.55 -7.55
C ARG A 33 -16.51 -7.96 -7.64
N LYS A 34 -16.95 -8.53 -8.78
CA LYS A 34 -18.33 -9.00 -8.99
C LYS A 34 -18.76 -10.16 -8.08
N HIS A 35 -17.79 -10.80 -7.42
CA HIS A 35 -18.01 -11.87 -6.44
C HIS A 35 -17.94 -11.36 -4.99
N LEU A 36 -17.63 -10.07 -4.81
CA LEU A 36 -17.47 -9.40 -3.52
C LEU A 36 -18.56 -8.34 -3.35
N ASN A 37 -18.70 -7.84 -2.13
CA ASN A 37 -19.50 -6.66 -1.87
C ASN A 37 -18.73 -5.40 -2.31
N ILE A 38 -19.14 -4.79 -3.43
CA ILE A 38 -18.51 -3.56 -3.98
C ILE A 38 -18.50 -2.41 -2.98
N ASP A 39 -19.45 -2.36 -2.04
CA ASP A 39 -19.52 -1.33 -0.99
C ASP A 39 -18.51 -1.58 0.15
N ARG A 40 -17.61 -2.56 0.01
CA ARG A 40 -16.56 -2.90 0.98
C ARG A 40 -15.18 -3.07 0.36
N ILE A 41 -15.02 -2.66 -0.90
CA ILE A 41 -13.73 -2.62 -1.58
C ILE A 41 -13.23 -1.18 -1.58
N THR A 42 -12.00 -0.98 -1.12
CA THR A 42 -11.31 0.30 -1.15
C THR A 42 -9.98 0.16 -1.88
N TRP A 43 -9.47 1.25 -2.43
CA TRP A 43 -8.07 1.35 -2.87
C TRP A 43 -7.21 1.98 -1.77
N GLU A 44 -5.93 1.60 -1.69
CA GLU A 44 -4.96 2.24 -0.81
C GLU A 44 -3.63 2.54 -1.52
N CYS A 45 -2.94 3.59 -1.06
CA CYS A 45 -1.62 3.99 -1.58
C CYS A 45 -0.45 3.32 -0.85
N ASP A 46 -0.67 2.97 0.42
CA ASP A 46 0.31 2.43 1.36
C ASP A 46 1.61 3.25 1.52
N TYR A 47 1.51 4.57 1.41
CA TYR A 47 2.66 5.46 1.60
C TYR A 47 3.12 5.50 3.07
N PRO A 48 4.43 5.46 3.38
CA PRO A 48 5.58 5.46 2.48
C PRO A 48 6.25 4.07 2.35
N HIS A 49 5.49 2.98 2.41
CA HIS A 49 6.07 1.64 2.28
C HIS A 49 6.73 1.43 0.91
N SER A 50 7.61 0.44 0.84
CA SER A 50 8.43 0.16 -0.35
C SER A 50 7.61 -0.28 -1.57
N ASP A 51 6.45 -0.87 -1.32
CA ASP A 51 5.44 -1.30 -2.28
C ASP A 51 4.37 -0.25 -2.54
N SER A 52 4.49 0.95 -1.95
CA SER A 52 3.62 2.08 -2.25
C SER A 52 3.69 2.45 -3.73
N THR A 53 2.55 2.91 -4.25
CA THR A 53 2.42 3.43 -5.62
C THR A 53 2.68 4.93 -5.72
N TRP A 54 2.94 5.61 -4.60
CA TRP A 54 3.33 7.02 -4.59
C TRP A 54 4.66 7.26 -5.35
N PRO A 55 4.82 8.38 -6.12
CA PRO A 55 3.88 9.49 -6.31
C PRO A 55 2.94 9.32 -7.51
N PHE A 56 2.93 8.16 -8.16
CA PHE A 56 2.16 7.86 -9.38
C PHE A 56 0.88 7.06 -9.11
N ALA A 57 0.40 7.13 -7.88
CA ALA A 57 -0.66 6.29 -7.35
C ALA A 57 -1.96 6.37 -8.19
N PRO A 58 -2.44 7.56 -8.61
CA PRO A 58 -3.63 7.65 -9.45
C PRO A 58 -3.47 6.95 -10.82
N GLU A 59 -2.32 7.12 -11.50
CA GLU A 59 -2.07 6.48 -12.79
C GLU A 59 -2.00 4.96 -12.68
N LEU A 60 -1.33 4.46 -11.65
CA LEU A 60 -1.17 3.03 -11.43
C LEU A 60 -2.51 2.37 -11.05
N ALA A 61 -3.31 3.01 -10.19
CA ALA A 61 -4.66 2.55 -9.89
C ALA A 61 -5.55 2.51 -11.16
N MET A 62 -5.50 3.58 -11.98
CA MET A 62 -6.32 3.68 -13.19
C MET A 62 -5.99 2.63 -14.26
N LYS A 63 -4.79 2.03 -14.23
CA LYS A 63 -4.43 0.91 -15.14
C LYS A 63 -5.43 -0.25 -15.08
N TYR A 64 -6.05 -0.50 -13.92
CA TYR A 64 -7.00 -1.62 -13.74
C TYR A 64 -8.44 -1.15 -13.51
N LEU A 65 -8.63 0.10 -13.09
CA LEU A 65 -9.96 0.69 -12.92
C LEU A 65 -10.53 1.27 -14.23
N ALA A 66 -9.68 1.57 -15.22
CA ALA A 66 -10.13 2.09 -16.50
C ALA A 66 -11.11 1.10 -17.19
N GLY A 67 -12.26 1.62 -17.61
CA GLY A 67 -13.32 0.84 -18.27
C GLY A 67 -14.35 0.21 -17.32
N LEU A 68 -14.17 0.33 -16.00
CA LEU A 68 -15.24 0.06 -15.05
C LEU A 68 -16.30 1.18 -15.09
N PRO A 69 -17.55 0.89 -14.64
CA PRO A 69 -18.53 1.95 -14.42
C PRO A 69 -18.01 3.00 -13.45
N ASP A 70 -18.33 4.28 -13.69
CA ASP A 70 -17.90 5.39 -12.83
C ASP A 70 -18.34 5.19 -11.37
N GLU A 71 -19.50 4.56 -11.13
CA GLU A 71 -19.97 4.21 -9.78
C GLU A 71 -19.01 3.25 -9.07
N ASP A 72 -18.55 2.18 -9.74
CA ASP A 72 -17.59 1.23 -9.17
C ASP A 72 -16.27 1.96 -8.84
N ILE A 73 -15.80 2.82 -9.76
CA ILE A 73 -14.57 3.59 -9.58
C ILE A 73 -14.70 4.52 -8.38
N ASN A 74 -15.80 5.27 -8.26
CA ASN A 74 -16.02 6.20 -7.15
C ASN A 74 -16.10 5.47 -5.81
N LYS A 75 -16.84 4.35 -5.75
CA LYS A 75 -16.92 3.48 -4.57
C LYS A 75 -15.54 3.01 -4.12
N ILE A 76 -14.78 2.41 -5.04
CA ILE A 76 -13.45 1.86 -4.75
C ILE A 76 -12.48 2.97 -4.33
N THR A 77 -12.47 4.10 -5.02
CA THR A 77 -11.43 5.12 -4.84
C THR A 77 -11.67 6.04 -3.64
N HIS A 78 -12.93 6.37 -3.30
CA HIS A 78 -13.18 7.34 -2.23
C HIS A 78 -14.52 7.18 -1.50
N GLU A 79 -15.64 6.88 -2.16
CA GLU A 79 -16.97 6.92 -1.51
C GLU A 79 -17.11 5.86 -0.41
N ASN A 80 -16.55 4.66 -0.60
CA ASN A 80 -16.54 3.65 0.45
C ASN A 80 -15.70 4.08 1.63
N ALA A 81 -14.51 4.64 1.40
CA ALA A 81 -13.65 5.12 2.48
C ALA A 81 -14.34 6.25 3.27
N MET A 82 -14.95 7.22 2.58
CA MET A 82 -15.73 8.29 3.20
C MET A 82 -16.83 7.74 4.11
N ARG A 83 -17.64 6.81 3.60
CA ARG A 83 -18.76 6.21 4.35
C ARG A 83 -18.30 5.31 5.50
N LEU A 84 -17.33 4.43 5.27
CA LEU A 84 -16.89 3.43 6.25
C LEU A 84 -16.08 4.04 7.39
N PHE A 85 -15.33 5.10 7.11
CA PHE A 85 -14.48 5.79 8.11
C PHE A 85 -15.06 7.12 8.57
N LEU A 86 -16.30 7.44 8.19
CA LEU A 86 -17.01 8.66 8.58
C LEU A 86 -16.19 9.93 8.28
N TYR A 87 -15.59 9.97 7.10
CA TYR A 87 -14.71 11.03 6.65
C TYR A 87 -15.38 11.88 5.57
N GLU A 88 -15.49 13.19 5.82
CA GLU A 88 -16.11 14.17 4.94
C GLU A 88 -15.06 15.10 4.31
N PRO A 89 -14.27 14.63 3.32
CA PRO A 89 -13.16 15.41 2.73
C PRO A 89 -13.64 16.73 2.12
N PHE A 90 -14.86 16.74 1.57
CA PHE A 90 -15.38 17.87 0.81
C PHE A 90 -15.79 19.06 1.68
N GLN A 91 -15.82 18.90 3.01
CA GLN A 91 -15.94 20.02 3.95
C GLN A 91 -14.66 20.86 4.02
N HIS A 92 -13.51 20.27 3.67
CA HIS A 92 -12.20 20.91 3.75
C HIS A 92 -11.66 21.35 2.39
N ILE A 93 -11.87 20.52 1.36
CA ILE A 93 -11.44 20.81 -0.01
C ILE A 93 -12.64 20.53 -0.93
N PRO A 94 -13.17 21.54 -1.65
CA PRO A 94 -14.29 21.33 -2.57
C PRO A 94 -13.99 20.22 -3.59
N ARG A 95 -15.00 19.44 -3.99
CA ARG A 95 -14.82 18.26 -4.85
C ARG A 95 -14.08 18.57 -6.14
N GLU A 96 -14.37 19.71 -6.77
CA GLU A 96 -13.71 20.18 -7.98
C GLU A 96 -12.21 20.49 -7.78
N GLN A 97 -11.79 20.77 -6.54
CA GLN A 97 -10.41 20.97 -6.14
C GLN A 97 -9.72 19.69 -5.63
N CYS A 98 -10.46 18.59 -5.49
CA CYS A 98 -9.94 17.26 -5.11
C CYS A 98 -9.53 16.39 -6.30
N THR A 99 -9.48 16.94 -7.52
CA THR A 99 -9.01 16.18 -8.69
C THR A 99 -7.48 15.96 -8.62
N VAL A 100 -6.99 14.90 -9.27
CA VAL A 100 -5.54 14.62 -9.36
C VAL A 100 -4.77 15.84 -9.88
N GLY A 101 -5.30 16.51 -10.90
CA GLY A 101 -4.69 17.71 -11.47
C GLY A 101 -4.65 18.89 -10.48
N ALA A 102 -5.77 19.16 -9.80
CA ALA A 102 -5.87 20.24 -8.82
C ALA A 102 -4.92 20.03 -7.63
N LEU A 103 -4.88 18.80 -7.08
CA LEU A 103 -4.01 18.47 -5.95
C LEU A 103 -2.52 18.51 -6.34
N ARG A 104 -2.17 18.10 -7.56
CA ARG A 104 -0.79 18.22 -8.07
C ARG A 104 -0.35 19.66 -8.29
N ALA A 105 -1.26 20.52 -8.74
CA ALA A 105 -0.96 21.95 -8.87
C ALA A 105 -0.61 22.58 -7.50
N GLN A 106 -1.27 22.14 -6.43
CA GLN A 106 -0.94 22.57 -5.06
C GLN A 106 0.43 22.06 -4.58
N ALA A 107 0.90 20.91 -5.09
CA ALA A 107 2.20 20.34 -4.77
C ALA A 107 3.35 20.91 -5.64
N ALA A 108 3.11 21.89 -6.51
CA ALA A 108 4.13 22.47 -7.35
C ALA A 108 5.28 23.08 -6.52
N GLY A 109 6.53 22.74 -6.88
CA GLY A 109 7.72 23.19 -6.18
C GLY A 109 8.14 22.33 -4.98
N HIS A 110 7.34 21.32 -4.59
CA HIS A 110 7.75 20.33 -3.58
C HIS A 110 8.61 19.23 -4.20
N ASP A 111 9.66 18.81 -3.49
CA ASP A 111 10.48 17.64 -3.86
C ASP A 111 9.69 16.36 -3.58
N ILE A 112 9.32 15.67 -4.65
CA ILE A 112 8.62 14.38 -4.62
C ILE A 112 9.53 13.20 -5.00
N SER A 113 10.85 13.39 -4.99
CA SER A 113 11.79 12.32 -5.32
C SER A 113 11.68 11.13 -4.35
N VAL A 114 11.58 9.92 -4.91
CA VAL A 114 11.69 8.70 -4.11
C VAL A 114 13.13 8.57 -3.61
N ARG A 115 13.29 8.43 -2.31
CA ARG A 115 14.59 8.26 -1.67
C ARG A 115 14.61 6.95 -0.88
N PRO A 116 15.71 6.18 -0.94
CA PRO A 116 15.82 4.98 -0.12
C PRO A 116 15.75 5.34 1.37
N GLY A 117 14.77 4.77 2.06
CA GLY A 117 14.63 4.86 3.51
C GLY A 117 15.43 3.77 4.22
N GLY A 118 16.01 4.10 5.38
CA GLY A 118 16.74 3.16 6.23
C GLY A 118 18.11 3.68 6.64
N LYS A 119 18.52 3.39 7.88
CA LYS A 119 19.91 3.60 8.28
C LYS A 119 20.77 2.67 7.42
N LYS A 120 21.87 3.15 6.85
CA LYS A 120 22.96 2.26 6.44
C LYS A 120 23.29 1.44 7.67
N LYS A 121 22.88 0.16 7.70
CA LYS A 121 23.41 -0.76 8.69
C LYS A 121 24.92 -0.71 8.48
N GLN A 122 25.69 -0.44 9.55
CA GLN A 122 27.09 -0.83 9.51
C GLN A 122 27.08 -2.29 9.05
N HIS A 123 27.79 -2.58 7.95
CA HIS A 123 27.91 -3.95 7.48
C HIS A 123 28.28 -4.79 8.70
N ALA A 124 27.47 -5.81 9.00
CA ALA A 124 27.91 -6.82 9.94
C ALA A 124 29.24 -7.35 9.41
N THR A 125 30.25 -7.45 10.27
CA THR A 125 31.55 -8.01 9.94
C THR A 125 31.35 -9.26 9.10
N LEU A 126 31.72 -9.22 7.83
CA LEU A 126 31.57 -10.36 6.96
C LEU A 126 32.53 -11.45 7.45
N ALA A 127 32.21 -12.73 7.19
CA ALA A 127 33.15 -13.81 7.52
C ALA A 127 34.53 -13.58 6.87
N THR A 128 34.58 -12.90 5.73
CA THR A 128 35.81 -12.48 5.04
C THR A 128 36.63 -11.45 5.82
N ASP A 129 36.00 -10.63 6.65
CA ASP A 129 36.69 -9.61 7.45
C ASP A 129 37.41 -10.24 8.66
N LEU A 130 36.87 -11.35 9.19
CA LEU A 130 37.50 -12.12 10.28
C LEU A 130 38.79 -12.83 9.85
N ALA A 131 38.88 -13.26 8.59
CA ALA A 131 40.08 -13.91 8.05
C ALA A 131 41.31 -12.99 8.07
N ARG A 132 41.12 -11.67 8.01
CA ARG A 132 42.21 -10.67 8.12
C ARG A 132 42.72 -10.50 9.56
N ILE A 133 41.90 -10.80 10.56
CA ILE A 133 42.25 -10.67 11.98
C ILE A 133 43.11 -11.87 12.43
N GLY A 134 42.90 -13.05 11.84
CA GLY A 134 43.63 -14.28 12.20
C GLY A 134 45.06 -14.41 11.65
N GLY A 135 45.47 -13.56 10.69
CA GLY A 135 46.79 -13.65 10.04
C GLY A 135 47.94 -12.99 10.81
N GLY A 136 47.67 -12.34 11.94
CA GLY A 136 48.61 -11.52 12.69
C GLY A 136 49.18 -12.15 13.96
N ILE A 137 49.49 -13.45 13.99
CA ILE A 137 50.28 -14.02 15.08
C ILE A 137 51.75 -14.08 14.65
N HIS A 138 52.50 -13.11 15.15
CA HIS A 138 53.94 -12.97 15.06
C HIS A 138 54.61 -14.18 15.74
N THR A 139 55.24 -15.09 15.00
CA THR A 139 56.14 -16.09 15.59
C THR A 139 57.49 -15.42 15.85
N GLY A 140 57.65 -14.86 17.05
CA GLY A 140 58.97 -14.51 17.58
C GLY A 140 59.83 -15.77 17.63
N LYS A 141 60.95 -15.75 16.91
CA LYS A 141 62.06 -16.68 17.12
C LYS A 141 62.69 -16.36 18.47
N ASN A 142 62.79 -17.35 19.34
CA ASN A 142 63.79 -17.38 20.39
C ASN A 142 64.88 -18.37 19.98
N ASP A 143 66.12 -18.00 20.30
CA ASP A 143 67.40 -18.62 19.97
C ASP A 143 67.52 -20.12 20.32
#